data_AF-A0AAE1SZF6-F1
#
_entry.id   AF-A0AAE1SZF6-F1
#
_cell.length_a   1.000
_cell.length_b   1.000
_cell.length_c   1.000
_cell.angle_alpha   90.00
_cell.angle_beta   90.00
_cell.angle_gamma   90.00
#
_symmetry.space_group_name_H-M   'P 1'
#
loop_
_entity.id
_entity.type
_entity.pdbx_description
1 polymer ?
#
loop_
_entity_poly.entity_id
_entity_poly.type
_entity_poly.pdbx_seq_one_letter_code
_entity_poly.pdbx_strand_id
1 'polypeptide(L)'
;MSRPAGKGDRYYRVGIIMYLPTMDARQRRQITEEFFHDRHMTQAQLWDHYSGFEHWAKIEVPKDKEELAALQARLKKKFPVDAYNQARKVLDPNRILSNNMLEKLFPSSEVV
;
A
#
# COMPACT_ATOMS: atom_id res chain seq x y z
N MET A 1 -19.63 -21.92 -4.15
CA MET A 1 -19.92 -21.46 -5.53
C MET A 1 -19.78 -19.95 -5.58
N SER A 2 -18.73 -19.43 -6.20
CA SER A 2 -18.63 -17.98 -6.45
C SER A 2 -19.50 -17.61 -7.63
N ARG A 3 -20.55 -16.81 -7.42
CA ARG A 3 -21.39 -16.27 -8.48
C ARG A 3 -20.66 -15.05 -9.05
N PRO A 4 -20.22 -15.02 -10.32
CA PRO A 4 -19.51 -13.87 -10.84
C PRO A 4 -20.54 -12.79 -11.17
N ALA A 5 -20.62 -11.77 -10.32
CA ALA A 5 -21.33 -10.54 -10.63
C ALA A 5 -20.39 -9.63 -11.42
N GLY A 6 -20.42 -9.69 -12.76
CA GLY A 6 -19.75 -8.72 -13.64
C GLY A 6 -18.96 -9.33 -14.80
N LYS A 7 -18.73 -8.52 -15.84
CA LYS A 7 -17.73 -8.79 -16.89
C LYS A 7 -16.36 -8.94 -16.21
N GLY A 8 -15.57 -9.93 -16.64
CA GLY A 8 -14.28 -10.20 -16.03
C GLY A 8 -13.26 -9.09 -16.29
N ASP A 9 -12.88 -8.37 -15.24
CA ASP A 9 -11.77 -7.43 -15.29
C ASP A 9 -10.43 -8.19 -15.29
N ARG A 10 -9.47 -7.70 -16.08
CA ARG A 10 -8.12 -8.27 -16.14
C ARG A 10 -7.14 -7.36 -15.42
N TYR A 11 -6.27 -7.95 -14.62
CA TYR A 11 -5.22 -7.25 -13.89
C TYR A 11 -3.85 -7.79 -14.28
N TYR A 12 -2.89 -6.89 -14.46
CA TYR A 12 -1.49 -7.22 -14.69
C TYR A 12 -0.70 -6.93 -13.43
N ARG A 13 0.11 -7.88 -12.97
CA ARG A 13 0.96 -7.73 -11.78
C ARG A 13 2.38 -7.45 -12.21
N VAL A 14 2.91 -6.30 -11.78
CA VAL A 14 4.30 -5.89 -12.02
C VAL A 14 4.95 -5.66 -10.67
N GLY A 15 6.15 -6.22 -10.46
CA GLY A 15 6.88 -6.10 -9.21
C GLY A 15 8.36 -5.86 -9.48
N ILE A 16 8.91 -4.82 -8.87
CA ILE A 16 10.36 -4.61 -8.78
C ILE A 16 10.86 -5.51 -7.64
N ILE A 17 11.84 -6.36 -7.92
CA ILE A 17 12.39 -7.31 -6.95
C ILE A 17 13.89 -7.04 -6.81
N MET A 18 14.28 -6.63 -5.61
CA MET A 18 15.69 -6.49 -5.25
C MET A 18 16.22 -7.84 -4.74
N TYR A 19 17.17 -8.42 -5.46
CA TYR A 19 17.96 -9.54 -4.96
C TYR A 19 19.14 -8.99 -4.16
N LEU A 20 19.38 -9.51 -2.96
CA LEU A 20 20.45 -9.08 -2.06
C LEU A 20 21.57 -10.15 -1.99
N PRO A 21 22.46 -10.27 -2.98
CA PRO A 21 23.52 -11.29 -2.97
C PRO A 21 24.79 -10.87 -2.20
N THR A 22 24.90 -9.64 -1.70
CA THR A 22 26.13 -9.12 -1.08
C THR A 22 26.05 -9.04 0.45
N MET A 23 27.12 -9.47 1.12
CA MET A 23 27.29 -9.31 2.57
C MET A 23 27.93 -7.95 2.94
N ASP A 24 28.41 -7.18 1.96
CA ASP A 24 28.96 -5.86 2.21
C ASP A 24 27.85 -4.84 2.53
N ALA A 25 27.98 -4.17 3.67
CA ALA A 25 26.95 -3.26 4.18
C ALA A 25 26.80 -1.99 3.33
N ARG A 26 27.88 -1.49 2.71
CA ARG A 26 27.84 -0.28 1.89
C ARG A 26 27.14 -0.55 0.56
N GLN A 27 27.50 -1.64 -0.11
CA GLN A 27 26.84 -2.08 -1.32
C GLN A 27 25.36 -2.39 -1.09
N ARG A 28 25.04 -3.10 0.01
CA ARG A 28 23.64 -3.38 0.39
C ARG A 28 22.83 -2.10 0.54
N ARG A 29 23.41 -1.08 1.19
CA ARG A 29 22.76 0.22 1.36
C ARG A 29 22.51 0.90 0.01
N GLN A 30 23.52 0.99 -0.84
CA GLN A 30 23.40 1.61 -2.18
C GLN A 30 22.33 0.91 -3.03
N ILE A 31 22.33 -0.43 -3.05
CA ILE A 31 21.34 -1.23 -3.80
C ILE A 31 19.92 -0.98 -3.26
N THR A 32 19.78 -0.86 -1.94
CA THR A 32 18.50 -0.57 -1.29
C THR A 32 18.01 0.84 -1.64
N GLU A 33 18.90 1.83 -1.60
CA GLU A 33 18.59 3.21 -1.98
C GLU A 33 18.14 3.31 -3.44
N GLU A 34 18.84 2.64 -4.36
CA GLU A 34 18.47 2.59 -5.79
C GLU A 34 17.10 1.90 -6.00
N PHE A 35 16.84 0.79 -5.30
CA PHE A 35 15.55 0.12 -5.36
C PHE A 35 14.38 1.04 -4.98
N PHE A 36 14.54 1.84 -3.90
CA PHE A 36 13.52 2.80 -3.51
C PHE A 36 13.44 3.98 -4.48
N HIS A 37 14.58 4.43 -5.05
CA HIS A 37 14.58 5.43 -6.12
C HIS A 37 13.72 5.00 -7.31
N ASP A 38 13.95 3.79 -7.84
CA ASP A 38 13.16 3.22 -8.92
C ASP A 38 11.68 3.09 -8.56
N ARG A 39 11.37 2.64 -7.33
CA ARG A 39 9.99 2.57 -6.83
C ARG A 39 9.32 3.94 -6.91
N HIS A 40 9.96 4.98 -6.39
CA HIS A 40 9.40 6.34 -6.41
C HIS A 40 9.22 6.87 -7.83
N MET A 41 10.16 6.57 -8.73
CA MET A 41 10.07 6.95 -10.14
C MET A 41 8.87 6.28 -10.83
N THR A 42 8.67 4.97 -10.62
CA THR A 42 7.48 4.30 -11.18
C THR A 42 6.18 4.85 -10.60
N GLN A 43 6.16 5.17 -9.30
CA GLN A 43 4.99 5.77 -8.66
C GLN A 43 4.65 7.14 -9.26
N ALA A 44 5.65 7.99 -9.48
CA ALA A 44 5.46 9.32 -10.01
C ALA A 44 5.07 9.33 -11.51
N GLN A 45 5.65 8.42 -12.31
CA GLN A 45 5.54 8.48 -13.77
C GLN A 45 4.53 7.49 -14.37
N LEU A 46 4.32 6.33 -13.75
CA LEU A 46 3.59 5.21 -14.38
C LEU A 46 2.25 4.92 -13.72
N TRP A 47 2.14 5.06 -12.39
CA TRP A 47 0.98 4.53 -11.66
C TRP A 47 -0.32 5.28 -11.97
N ASP A 48 -0.26 6.60 -12.16
CA ASP A 48 -1.46 7.35 -12.54
C ASP A 48 -1.78 7.17 -14.03
N HIS A 49 -0.77 7.01 -14.89
CA HIS A 49 -0.97 6.75 -16.33
C HIS A 49 -1.65 5.40 -16.59
N TYR A 50 -1.23 4.33 -15.91
CA TYR A 50 -1.76 2.98 -16.08
C TYR A 50 -2.85 2.60 -15.06
N SER A 51 -3.33 3.56 -14.25
CA SER A 51 -4.21 3.26 -13.11
C SER A 51 -3.66 2.17 -12.18
N GLY A 52 -2.34 2.09 -12.07
CA GLY A 52 -1.64 1.13 -11.22
C GLY A 52 -1.90 1.37 -9.74
N PHE A 53 -1.99 0.28 -8.99
CA PHE A 53 -2.17 0.31 -7.54
C PHE A 53 -1.21 -0.65 -6.87
N GLU A 54 -0.86 -0.33 -5.63
CA GLU A 54 0.08 -1.13 -4.85
C GLU A 54 -0.53 -2.48 -4.50
N HIS A 55 0.30 -3.52 -4.56
CA HIS A 55 -0.06 -4.80 -4.00
C HIS A 55 -0.04 -4.70 -2.47
N TRP A 56 -1.10 -5.14 -1.78
CA TRP A 56 -1.21 -5.02 -0.31
C TRP A 56 0.01 -5.56 0.45
N ALA A 57 0.55 -6.71 0.02
CA ALA A 57 1.76 -7.30 0.62
C ALA A 57 3.08 -6.56 0.30
N LYS A 58 3.04 -5.47 -0.48
CA LYS A 58 4.19 -4.65 -0.90
C LYS A 58 4.07 -3.20 -0.44
N ILE A 59 3.00 -2.85 0.26
CA ILE A 59 2.86 -1.55 0.90
C ILE A 59 3.75 -1.55 2.14
N GLU A 60 4.60 -0.54 2.24
CA GLU A 60 5.38 -0.27 3.43
C GLU A 60 4.82 0.97 4.09
N VAL A 61 4.81 0.98 5.42
CA VAL A 61 4.39 2.15 6.19
C VAL A 61 5.58 3.11 6.26
N PRO A 62 5.47 4.32 5.69
CA PRO A 62 6.53 5.31 5.78
C PRO A 62 6.82 5.68 7.24
N LYS A 63 8.08 5.99 7.52
CA LYS A 63 8.47 6.52 8.84
C LYS A 63 8.15 8.00 8.96
N ASP A 64 8.25 8.71 7.84
CA ASP A 64 7.93 10.12 7.75
C ASP A 64 6.40 10.35 7.77
N LYS A 65 5.97 11.42 8.44
CA LYS A 65 4.55 11.73 8.61
C LYS A 65 3.91 12.27 7.33
N GLU A 66 4.65 13.06 6.55
CA GLU A 66 4.16 13.63 5.30
C GLU A 66 4.01 12.53 4.24
N GLU A 67 4.99 11.62 4.17
CA GLU A 67 4.90 10.43 3.32
C GLU A 67 3.73 9.51 3.70
N LEU A 68 3.49 9.33 5.00
CA LEU A 68 2.33 8.57 5.48
C LEU A 68 1.01 9.23 5.07
N ALA A 69 0.90 10.55 5.21
CA ALA A 69 -0.27 11.30 4.77
C ALA A 69 -0.48 11.19 3.25
N ALA A 70 0.59 11.26 2.46
CA ALA A 70 0.55 11.08 1.02
C ALA A 70 0.10 9.65 0.62
N LEU A 71 0.54 8.62 1.35
CA LEU A 71 0.09 7.24 1.18
C LEU A 71 -1.42 7.11 1.49
N GLN A 72 -1.88 7.64 2.62
CA GLN A 72 -3.29 7.63 3.01
C GLN A 72 -4.17 8.34 1.97
N ALA A 73 -3.76 9.52 1.50
CA ALA A 73 -4.48 10.28 0.48
C ALA A 73 -4.56 9.50 -0.85
N ARG A 74 -3.46 8.84 -1.25
CA ARG A 74 -3.43 8.01 -2.46
C ARG A 74 -4.37 6.81 -2.35
N LEU A 75 -4.39 6.12 -1.21
CA LEU A 75 -5.31 5.01 -0.97
C LEU A 75 -6.77 5.49 -1.00
N LYS A 76 -7.08 6.62 -0.37
CA LYS A 76 -8.43 7.21 -0.39
C LYS A 76 -8.87 7.66 -1.78
N LYS A 77 -7.95 8.16 -2.62
CA LYS A 77 -8.23 8.52 -4.02
C LYS A 77 -8.63 7.30 -4.86
N LYS A 78 -8.03 6.12 -4.62
CA LYS A 78 -8.22 4.93 -5.48
C LYS A 78 -9.23 3.92 -4.95
N PHE A 79 -9.47 3.87 -3.65
CA PHE A 79 -10.29 2.84 -3.00
C PHE A 79 -11.39 3.46 -2.12
N PRO A 80 -12.52 2.77 -1.91
CA PRO A 80 -13.60 3.23 -1.04
C PRO A 80 -13.23 3.07 0.45
N VAL A 81 -12.20 3.80 0.89
CA VAL A 81 -11.62 3.70 2.24
C VAL A 81 -12.64 4.02 3.32
N ASP A 82 -13.51 5.01 3.11
CA ASP A 82 -14.51 5.40 4.10
C ASP A 82 -15.53 4.27 4.35
N ALA A 83 -16.00 3.60 3.28
CA ALA A 83 -16.90 2.46 3.40
C ALA A 83 -16.22 1.26 4.07
N TYR A 84 -14.95 1.01 3.75
CA TYR A 84 -14.13 -0.01 4.41
C TYR A 84 -13.97 0.26 5.91
N ASN A 85 -13.69 1.51 6.29
CA ASN A 85 -13.56 1.90 7.70
C ASN A 85 -14.87 1.74 8.47
N GLN A 86 -16.02 2.08 7.86
CA GLN A 86 -17.32 1.83 8.49
C GLN A 86 -17.59 0.32 8.66
N ALA A 87 -17.30 -0.49 7.65
CA ALA A 87 -17.43 -1.94 7.75
C ALA A 87 -16.54 -2.53 8.86
N ARG A 88 -15.30 -2.04 9.01
CA ARG A 88 -14.42 -2.47 10.10
C ARG A 88 -15.00 -2.18 11.48
N LYS A 89 -15.61 -1.00 11.68
CA LYS A 89 -16.24 -0.65 12.97
C LYS A 89 -17.39 -1.60 13.34
N VAL A 90 -18.19 -2.00 12.35
CA VAL A 90 -19.33 -2.91 12.57
C VAL A 90 -18.86 -4.34 12.81
N LEU A 91 -17.87 -4.80 12.06
CA LEU A 91 -17.43 -6.21 12.08
C LEU A 91 -16.42 -6.52 13.19
N ASP A 92 -15.61 -5.54 13.60
CA ASP A 92 -14.59 -5.70 14.63
C ASP A 92 -14.56 -4.47 15.56
N PRO A 93 -15.63 -4.25 16.36
CA PRO A 93 -15.75 -3.07 17.22
C PRO A 93 -14.64 -2.99 18.29
N ASN A 94 -14.12 -4.14 18.71
CA ASN A 94 -13.04 -4.25 19.68
C ASN A 94 -11.63 -4.23 19.05
N ARG A 95 -11.54 -4.11 17.71
CA ARG A 95 -10.29 -4.08 16.93
C ARG A 95 -9.37 -5.29 17.18
N ILE A 96 -9.94 -6.45 17.50
CA ILE A 96 -9.20 -7.68 17.81
C ILE A 96 -8.45 -8.21 16.57
N LEU A 97 -9.01 -8.00 15.39
CA LEU A 97 -8.44 -8.42 14.10
C LEU A 97 -7.63 -7.30 13.44
N SER A 98 -7.37 -6.20 14.14
CA SER A 98 -6.55 -5.10 13.65
C SER A 98 -5.06 -5.27 13.94
N ASN A 99 -4.23 -4.51 13.22
CA ASN A 99 -2.80 -4.42 13.47
C ASN A 99 -2.29 -3.00 13.16
N ASN A 100 -1.06 -2.71 13.57
CA ASN A 100 -0.42 -1.40 13.39
C ASN A 100 -0.39 -0.92 11.93
N MET A 101 -0.23 -1.84 10.96
CA MET A 101 -0.24 -1.49 9.54
C MET A 101 -1.64 -1.03 9.12
N LEU A 102 -2.69 -1.77 9.46
CA LEU A 102 -4.08 -1.41 9.14
C LEU A 102 -4.50 -0.10 9.80
N GLU A 103 -4.12 0.13 11.06
CA GLU A 103 -4.44 1.39 11.76
C GLU A 103 -3.75 2.60 11.10
N LYS A 104 -2.53 2.44 10.59
CA LYS A 104 -1.81 3.51 9.89
C LYS A 104 -2.29 3.74 8.46
N LEU A 105 -2.62 2.67 7.73
CA LEU A 105 -3.11 2.80 6.34
C LEU A 105 -4.55 3.32 6.30
N PHE A 106 -5.37 2.91 7.26
CA PHE A 106 -6.79 3.20 7.31
C PHE A 106 -7.18 3.67 8.72
N PRO A 107 -6.78 4.90 9.08
CA PRO A 107 -7.11 5.45 10.38
C PRO A 107 -8.63 5.59 10.52
N SER A 108 -9.19 5.06 11.61
CA SER A 108 -10.55 5.36 12.01
C SER A 108 -10.58 6.77 12.58
N SER A 109 -11.40 7.66 12.02
CA SER A 109 -11.68 8.98 12.58
C SER A 109 -12.40 8.84 13.92
N GLU A 110 -11.67 8.52 14.97
CA GLU A 110 -12.08 8.66 16.37
C GLU A 110 -10.96 9.45 17.05
N VAL A 111 -11.15 10.77 17.05
CA VAL A 111 -10.59 11.62 18.09
C VAL A 111 -11.38 11.25 19.34
N VAL A 112 -10.72 10.57 20.27
CA VAL A 112 -11.09 10.60 21.68
C VAL A 112 -10.09 11.51 22.37
#